data_AF-A0ABD5IWH3-F1
#
_entry.id   AF-A0ABD5IWH3-F1
#
_cell.length_a   1.000
_cell.length_b   1.000
_cell.length_c   1.000
_cell.angle_alpha   90.00
_cell.angle_beta   90.00
_cell.angle_gamma   90.00
#
_symmetry.space_group_name_H-M   'P 1'
#
loop_
_entity.id
_entity.type
_entity.pdbx_description
1 polymer ?
#
loop_
_entity_poly.entity_id
_entity_poly.type
_entity_poly.pdbx_seq_one_letter_code
_entity_poly.pdbx_strand_id
1 'polypeptide(L)'
;MLQGVCVDASLTMVLEKGKTYFLFPNGPNHYYVSKFPNAGSHSGCFHKSLFEIVQEDEWPPEPSADSVPVLDSSKVYKAKLVWRRPGYKQIPLGTYYLKPLKTHAHFYYDRQLKRLGGCFPLHWFEGFREIDVEENETNEVVFETEVLECETREEMPENYEQMSIFDFVE
;
A
#
# COMPACT_ATOMS: atom_id res chain seq x y z
N MET A 1 -2.38 12.00 8.81
CA MET A 1 -3.74 11.94 9.41
C MET A 1 -3.56 11.72 10.89
N LEU A 2 -4.18 12.54 11.75
CA LEU A 2 -4.02 12.41 13.19
C LEU A 2 -4.87 11.26 13.71
N GLN A 3 -4.28 10.36 14.47
CA GLN A 3 -5.00 9.36 15.26
C GLN A 3 -4.73 9.57 16.73
N GLY A 4 -5.76 9.46 17.54
CA GLY A 4 -5.64 9.56 18.98
C GLY A 4 -6.46 8.51 19.70
N VAL A 5 -5.97 8.12 20.87
CA VAL A 5 -6.66 7.24 21.80
C VAL A 5 -7.48 8.09 22.76
N CYS A 6 -8.75 7.71 22.95
CA CYS A 6 -9.60 8.34 23.96
C CYS A 6 -9.13 7.93 25.37
N VAL A 7 -8.63 8.88 26.16
CA VAL A 7 -8.15 8.64 27.53
C VAL A 7 -9.28 8.75 28.55
N ASP A 8 -10.24 9.64 28.27
CA ASP A 8 -11.37 9.91 29.15
C ASP A 8 -12.70 9.87 28.38
N ALA A 9 -13.50 8.85 28.66
CA ALA A 9 -14.85 8.69 28.11
C ALA A 9 -15.95 9.17 29.08
N SER A 10 -15.58 9.66 30.27
CA SER A 10 -16.51 9.95 31.37
C SER A 10 -17.61 10.96 31.01
N LEU A 11 -17.39 11.78 29.97
CA LEU A 11 -18.30 12.84 29.54
C LEU A 11 -19.16 12.49 28.32
N THR A 12 -18.91 11.36 27.63
CA THR A 12 -19.46 11.13 26.29
C THR A 12 -19.85 9.68 26.06
N MET A 13 -21.11 9.41 25.74
CA MET A 13 -21.59 8.06 25.37
C MET A 13 -21.05 7.57 24.02
N VAL A 14 -20.50 8.46 23.20
CA VAL A 14 -20.07 8.17 21.81
C VAL A 14 -18.63 7.64 21.75
N LEU A 15 -17.77 8.09 22.68
CA LEU A 15 -16.37 7.72 22.73
C LEU A 15 -16.17 6.56 23.71
N GLU A 16 -15.36 5.60 23.32
CA GLU A 16 -15.02 4.46 24.15
C GLU A 16 -13.58 4.63 24.63
N LYS A 17 -13.39 4.54 25.95
CA LYS A 17 -12.08 4.69 26.58
C LYS A 17 -11.13 3.61 26.04
N GLY A 18 -9.93 4.03 25.63
CA GLY A 18 -8.90 3.15 25.09
C GLY A 18 -9.05 2.80 23.61
N LYS A 19 -10.09 3.28 22.90
CA LYS A 19 -10.20 3.11 21.44
C LYS A 19 -9.45 4.20 20.68
N THR A 20 -8.87 3.81 19.55
CA THR A 20 -8.25 4.71 18.57
C THR A 20 -9.32 5.31 17.66
N TYR A 21 -9.21 6.61 17.41
CA TYR A 21 -10.08 7.34 16.50
C TYR A 21 -9.27 8.23 15.56
N PHE A 22 -9.83 8.52 14.39
CA PHE A 22 -9.31 9.52 13.47
C PHE A 22 -9.72 10.91 13.93
N LEU A 23 -8.73 11.78 14.12
CA LEU A 23 -8.90 13.15 14.60
C LEU A 23 -8.69 14.12 13.44
N PHE A 24 -9.63 15.04 13.24
CA PHE A 24 -9.53 16.14 12.28
C PHE A 24 -9.55 17.47 13.03
N PRO A 25 -8.55 18.34 12.86
CA PRO A 25 -8.47 19.62 13.59
C PRO A 25 -9.68 20.51 13.29
N ASN A 26 -10.35 20.98 14.34
CA ASN A 26 -11.43 21.97 14.26
C ASN A 26 -11.12 23.15 15.19
N GLY A 27 -10.35 24.10 14.67
CA GLY A 27 -9.88 25.24 15.45
C GLY A 27 -8.82 24.87 16.51
N PRO A 28 -8.59 25.75 17.51
CA PRO A 28 -7.44 25.62 18.41
C PRO A 28 -7.59 24.51 19.44
N ASN A 29 -8.82 24.22 19.89
CA ASN A 29 -9.06 23.39 21.08
C ASN A 29 -9.98 22.17 20.83
N HIS A 30 -10.41 21.93 19.60
CA HIS A 30 -11.32 20.82 19.30
C HIS A 30 -10.83 19.97 18.12
N TYR A 31 -11.24 18.70 18.16
CA TYR A 31 -11.09 17.74 17.07
C TYR A 31 -12.48 17.22 16.67
N TYR A 32 -12.72 17.12 15.37
CA TYR A 32 -13.75 16.22 14.86
C TYR A 32 -13.21 14.79 14.94
N VAL A 33 -14.03 13.89 15.45
CA VAL A 33 -13.63 12.50 15.72
C VAL A 33 -14.42 11.59 14.82
N SER A 34 -13.74 10.71 14.09
CA SER A 34 -14.37 9.68 13.26
C SER A 34 -13.79 8.31 13.56
N LYS A 35 -14.62 7.27 13.37
CA LYS A 35 -14.17 5.88 13.34
C LYS A 35 -13.53 5.50 12.00
N PHE A 36 -13.78 6.30 10.95
CA PHE A 36 -13.31 6.04 9.59
C PHE A 36 -12.29 7.11 9.17
N PRO A 37 -11.40 6.79 8.21
CA PRO A 37 -10.46 7.76 7.63
C PRO A 37 -11.15 8.71 6.64
N ASN A 38 -12.30 9.30 7.03
CA ASN A 38 -13.07 10.23 6.22
C ASN A 38 -13.60 11.37 7.08
N ALA A 39 -13.25 12.61 6.73
CA ALA A 39 -13.69 13.82 7.42
C ALA A 39 -15.22 14.01 7.40
N GLY A 40 -15.89 13.50 6.37
CA GLY A 40 -17.35 13.57 6.22
C GLY A 40 -18.14 12.63 7.13
N SER A 41 -17.47 11.69 7.82
CA SER A 41 -18.09 10.70 8.71
C SER A 41 -17.70 10.94 10.18
N HIS A 42 -17.61 12.19 10.60
CA HIS A 42 -17.33 12.50 12.00
C HIS A 42 -18.54 12.17 12.87
N SER A 43 -18.28 11.55 14.02
CA SER A 43 -19.29 11.20 15.03
C SER A 43 -19.56 12.37 15.99
N GLY A 44 -18.71 13.39 16.00
CA GLY A 44 -18.87 14.58 16.82
C GLY A 44 -17.61 15.43 16.91
N CYS A 45 -17.69 16.52 17.66
CA CYS A 45 -16.58 17.44 17.94
C CYS A 45 -16.27 17.42 19.43
N PHE A 46 -15.00 17.22 19.78
CA PHE A 46 -14.57 16.96 21.15
C PHE A 46 -13.30 17.74 21.49
N HIS A 47 -13.09 18.01 22.78
CA HIS A 47 -11.93 18.78 23.24
C HIS A 47 -10.62 17.99 23.09
N LYS A 48 -9.52 18.66 22.75
CA LYS A 48 -8.21 18.01 22.56
C LYS A 48 -7.75 17.22 23.79
N SER A 49 -8.06 17.70 24.99
CA SER A 49 -7.67 17.08 26.26
C SER A 49 -8.22 15.66 26.50
N LEU A 50 -9.23 15.23 25.72
CA LEU A 50 -9.82 13.89 25.84
C LEU A 50 -9.00 12.83 25.08
N PHE A 51 -8.08 13.26 24.21
CA PHE A 51 -7.33 12.39 23.34
C PHE A 51 -5.83 12.51 23.58
N GLU A 52 -5.17 11.37 23.64
CA GLU A 52 -3.73 11.26 23.52
C GLU A 52 -3.39 10.93 22.06
N ILE A 53 -2.60 11.77 21.42
CA ILE A 53 -2.23 11.60 20.00
C ILE A 53 -1.21 10.46 19.94
N VAL A 54 -1.61 9.33 19.37
CA VAL A 54 -0.77 8.12 19.29
C VAL A 54 -0.10 7.98 17.93
N GLN A 55 -0.76 8.47 16.87
CA GLN A 55 -0.22 8.32 15.52
C GLN A 55 -0.39 9.61 14.73
N GLU A 56 0.67 10.38 14.70
CA GLU A 56 0.97 11.24 13.56
C GLU A 56 1.71 10.34 12.57
N ASP A 57 0.97 9.57 11.76
CA ASP A 57 1.56 8.83 10.64
C ASP A 57 2.01 9.87 9.59
N GLU A 58 3.07 10.60 9.90
CA GLU A 58 3.85 11.36 8.93
C GLU A 58 4.63 10.34 8.12
N TRP A 59 3.98 9.84 7.08
CA TRP A 59 4.67 9.04 6.08
C TRP A 59 5.80 9.90 5.51
N PRO A 60 7.04 9.40 5.44
CA PRO A 60 8.16 10.19 4.97
C PRO A 60 7.86 10.74 3.57
N PRO A 61 8.32 11.96 3.24
CA PRO A 61 8.10 12.52 1.91
C PRO A 61 8.66 11.58 0.84
N GLU A 62 7.99 11.53 -0.31
CA GLU A 62 8.43 10.74 -1.44
C GLU A 62 9.83 11.23 -1.89
N PRO A 63 10.80 10.33 -2.11
CA PRO A 63 12.12 10.74 -2.62
C PRO A 63 12.00 11.44 -3.98
N SER A 64 12.96 12.31 -4.31
CA SER A 64 12.92 13.02 -5.61
C SER A 64 13.17 12.07 -6.77
N ALA A 65 12.45 12.27 -7.88
CA ALA A 65 12.65 11.54 -9.12
C ALA A 65 13.94 11.94 -9.87
N ASP A 66 14.58 13.04 -9.49
CA ASP A 66 15.74 13.59 -10.19
C ASP A 66 17.03 12.77 -9.99
N SER A 67 17.09 11.93 -8.95
CA SER A 67 18.27 11.14 -8.59
C SER A 67 18.31 9.75 -9.22
N VAL A 68 17.46 9.47 -10.22
CA VAL A 68 17.39 8.15 -10.85
C VAL A 68 18.51 7.98 -11.89
N PRO A 69 19.37 6.95 -11.76
CA PRO A 69 20.35 6.65 -12.80
C PRO A 69 19.67 6.16 -14.08
N VAL A 70 20.28 6.47 -15.23
CA VAL A 70 19.84 5.93 -16.52
C VAL A 70 20.23 4.45 -16.57
N LEU A 71 19.24 3.56 -16.40
CA LEU A 71 19.42 2.10 -16.39
C LEU A 71 19.00 1.51 -17.74
N ASP A 72 19.63 0.42 -18.14
CA ASP A 72 19.30 -0.27 -19.40
C ASP A 72 18.09 -1.20 -19.20
N SER A 73 17.04 -0.97 -20.01
CA SER A 73 15.81 -1.79 -20.00
C SER A 73 16.01 -3.27 -20.32
N SER A 74 17.14 -3.62 -20.91
CA SER A 74 17.48 -5.00 -21.31
C SER A 74 18.08 -5.82 -20.17
N LYS A 75 18.57 -5.16 -19.11
CA LYS A 75 19.30 -5.79 -18.01
C LYS A 75 18.43 -5.98 -16.77
N VAL A 76 18.87 -6.88 -15.89
CA VAL A 76 18.26 -7.11 -14.58
C VAL A 76 19.14 -6.49 -13.51
N TYR A 77 18.50 -5.77 -12.59
CA TYR A 77 19.17 -5.10 -11.48
C TYR A 77 18.70 -5.65 -10.15
N LYS A 78 19.56 -5.61 -9.14
CA LYS A 78 19.20 -5.80 -7.74
C LYS A 78 19.25 -4.47 -7.04
N ALA A 79 18.17 -4.08 -6.38
CA ALA A 79 18.14 -2.85 -5.60
C ALA A 79 17.26 -3.00 -4.35
N LYS A 80 17.43 -2.08 -3.41
CA LYS A 80 16.68 -2.06 -2.16
C LYS A 80 15.51 -1.08 -2.28
N LEU A 81 14.30 -1.54 -2.01
CA LEU A 81 13.12 -0.68 -1.89
C LEU A 81 13.24 0.12 -0.58
N VAL A 82 13.40 1.44 -0.70
CA VAL A 82 13.57 2.35 0.44
C VAL A 82 12.30 3.10 0.79
N TRP A 83 11.43 3.32 -0.19
CA TRP A 83 10.18 4.05 0.00
C TRP A 83 9.03 3.36 -0.74
N ARG A 84 7.80 3.56 -0.23
CA ARG A 84 6.56 3.06 -0.85
C ARG A 84 5.42 3.99 -0.44
N ARG A 85 4.32 4.04 -1.19
CA ARG A 85 3.13 4.78 -0.74
C ARG A 85 2.41 4.04 0.42
N PRO A 86 1.63 4.75 1.25
CA PRO A 86 0.85 4.13 2.34
C PRO A 86 -0.05 2.97 1.89
N GLY A 87 -0.59 3.03 0.67
CA GLY A 87 -1.43 1.97 0.08
C GLY A 87 -0.69 0.66 -0.23
N TYR A 88 0.65 0.65 -0.15
CA TYR A 88 1.49 -0.52 -0.39
C TYR A 88 2.16 -1.05 0.90
N LYS A 89 1.56 -0.78 2.07
CA LYS A 89 2.08 -1.20 3.39
C LYS A 89 2.35 -2.71 3.50
N GLN A 90 1.66 -3.53 2.71
CA GLN A 90 1.83 -4.97 2.62
C GLN A 90 3.16 -5.42 1.97
N ILE A 91 3.82 -4.59 1.16
CA ILE A 91 5.04 -4.97 0.42
C ILE A 91 6.28 -4.57 1.22
N PRO A 92 7.00 -5.50 1.86
CA PRO A 92 8.06 -5.16 2.81
C PRO A 92 9.18 -4.32 2.18
N LEU A 93 9.81 -3.46 2.98
CA LEU A 93 11.00 -2.73 2.56
C LEU A 93 12.18 -3.71 2.59
N GLY A 94 12.73 -4.01 1.42
CA GLY A 94 13.66 -5.12 1.25
C GLY A 94 14.46 -5.03 -0.05
N THR A 95 15.23 -6.07 -0.34
CA THR A 95 16.00 -6.14 -1.60
C THR A 95 15.22 -6.96 -2.62
N TYR A 96 15.11 -6.43 -3.84
CA TYR A 96 14.33 -7.01 -4.92
C TYR A 96 15.13 -7.04 -6.22
N TYR A 97 14.69 -7.91 -7.13
CA TYR A 97 15.18 -7.95 -8.51
C TYR A 97 14.29 -7.08 -9.37
N LEU A 98 14.88 -6.29 -10.26
CA LEU A 98 14.22 -5.22 -11.00
C LEU A 98 14.50 -5.36 -12.48
N LYS A 99 13.44 -5.19 -13.27
CA LYS A 99 13.54 -4.96 -14.70
C LYS A 99 13.09 -3.52 -14.99
N PRO A 100 14.04 -2.61 -15.28
CA PRO A 100 13.71 -1.21 -15.53
C PRO A 100 12.97 -1.06 -16.87
N LEU A 101 12.05 -0.11 -16.92
CA LEU A 101 11.36 0.28 -18.15
C LEU A 101 11.88 1.65 -18.61
N LYS A 102 11.30 2.73 -18.07
CA LYS A 102 11.70 4.11 -18.33
C LYS A 102 11.70 4.89 -17.02
N THR A 103 10.50 5.16 -16.50
CA THR A 103 10.28 5.86 -15.22
C THR A 103 9.98 4.89 -14.06
N HIS A 104 9.56 3.67 -14.40
CA HIS A 104 9.19 2.62 -13.46
C HIS A 104 10.01 1.35 -13.73
N ALA A 105 10.01 0.43 -12.76
CA ALA A 105 10.57 -0.90 -12.87
C ALA A 105 9.58 -1.94 -12.36
N HIS A 106 9.53 -3.08 -13.04
CA HIS A 106 8.91 -4.28 -12.49
C HIS A 106 9.84 -4.87 -11.44
N PHE A 107 9.33 -5.17 -10.26
CA PHE A 107 10.09 -5.82 -9.21
C PHE A 107 9.62 -7.25 -8.97
N TYR A 108 10.56 -8.10 -8.61
CA TYR A 108 10.40 -9.53 -8.43
C TYR A 108 11.04 -9.96 -7.12
N TYR A 109 10.42 -10.95 -6.48
CA TYR A 109 10.95 -11.57 -5.25
C TYR A 109 12.11 -12.52 -5.56
N ASP A 110 12.07 -13.16 -6.73
CA ASP A 110 13.01 -14.21 -7.12
C ASP A 110 14.01 -13.73 -8.17
N ARG A 111 15.20 -14.32 -8.17
CA ARG A 111 16.22 -14.10 -9.21
C ARG A 111 15.77 -14.59 -10.59
N GLN A 112 14.87 -15.57 -10.62
CA GLN A 112 14.31 -16.18 -11.86
C GLN A 112 13.17 -15.37 -12.48
N LEU A 113 12.78 -14.23 -11.89
CA LEU A 113 11.70 -13.34 -12.38
C LEU A 113 10.30 -14.01 -12.50
N LYS A 114 10.05 -15.09 -11.76
CA LYS A 114 8.76 -15.81 -11.79
C LYS A 114 7.69 -15.12 -10.95
N ARG A 115 8.03 -14.69 -9.73
CA ARG A 115 7.08 -14.02 -8.81
C ARG A 115 7.17 -12.51 -8.97
N LEU A 116 6.26 -11.97 -9.79
CA LEU A 116 6.08 -10.53 -9.95
C LEU A 116 5.48 -9.95 -8.66
N GLY A 117 6.15 -8.94 -8.09
CA GLY A 117 5.64 -8.20 -6.94
C GLY A 117 4.86 -6.94 -7.32
N GLY A 118 5.11 -6.40 -8.52
CA GLY A 118 4.39 -5.24 -9.03
C GLY A 118 5.27 -4.34 -9.90
N CYS A 119 4.83 -3.11 -10.07
CA CYS A 119 5.54 -2.07 -10.82
C CYS A 119 5.66 -0.82 -9.95
N PHE A 120 6.89 -0.37 -9.70
CA PHE A 120 7.16 0.79 -8.86
C PHE A 120 8.10 1.79 -9.54
N PRO A 121 7.99 3.08 -9.20
CA PRO A 121 8.92 4.10 -9.68
C PRO A 121 10.37 3.79 -9.31
N LEU A 122 11.31 4.12 -10.20
CA LEU A 122 12.73 3.84 -9.98
C LEU A 122 13.32 4.59 -8.78
N HIS A 123 12.86 5.80 -8.50
CA HIS A 123 13.36 6.61 -7.37
C HIS A 123 12.97 6.07 -5.99
N TRP A 124 12.10 5.06 -5.93
CA TRP A 124 11.79 4.36 -4.68
C TRP A 124 12.84 3.30 -4.31
N PHE A 125 13.78 3.05 -5.21
CA PHE A 125 14.84 2.06 -5.03
C PHE A 125 16.21 2.72 -4.92
N GLU A 126 17.07 2.13 -4.09
CA GLU A 126 18.47 2.53 -3.91
C GLU A 126 19.43 1.36 -4.11
N GLY A 127 20.67 1.68 -4.47
CA GLY A 127 21.76 0.70 -4.54
C GLY A 127 21.62 -0.29 -5.70
N PHE A 128 21.30 0.21 -6.89
CA PHE A 128 21.23 -0.60 -8.12
C PHE A 128 22.54 -1.34 -8.38
N ARG A 129 22.47 -2.67 -8.49
CA ARG A 129 23.57 -3.54 -8.91
C ARG A 129 23.13 -4.37 -10.11
N GLU A 130 23.91 -4.34 -11.19
CA GLU A 130 23.67 -5.20 -12.35
C GLU A 130 23.89 -6.66 -11.97
N ILE A 131 23.00 -7.53 -12.47
CA ILE A 131 23.17 -8.98 -12.39
C ILE A 131 23.21 -9.49 -13.82
N ASP A 132 24.37 -10.01 -14.21
CA ASP A 132 24.48 -10.76 -15.45
C ASP A 132 23.80 -12.12 -15.27
N VAL A 133 22.87 -12.41 -16.18
CA VAL A 133 22.07 -13.65 -16.16
C VAL A 133 22.95 -14.88 -16.45
N GLU A 134 24.15 -14.67 -16.99
CA GLU A 134 25.08 -15.72 -17.45
C GLU A 134 25.78 -16.49 -16.31
N GLU A 135 25.80 -15.98 -15.07
CA GLU A 135 26.49 -16.66 -13.94
C GLU A 135 25.59 -17.63 -13.12
N ASN A 136 24.48 -18.12 -13.67
CA ASN A 136 23.39 -18.72 -12.87
C ASN A 136 23.26 -20.25 -12.89
N GLU A 137 24.14 -20.99 -13.56
CA GLU A 137 23.96 -22.44 -13.73
C GLU A 137 24.66 -23.33 -12.69
N THR A 138 25.46 -22.80 -11.77
CA THR A 138 26.40 -23.65 -10.99
C THR A 138 26.20 -23.72 -9.47
N ASN A 139 25.01 -23.49 -8.92
CA ASN A 139 24.75 -24.00 -7.56
C ASN A 139 23.35 -24.57 -7.39
N GLU A 140 23.35 -25.90 -7.45
CA GLU A 140 22.24 -26.83 -7.32
C GLU A 140 21.58 -26.84 -5.93
N VAL A 141 20.42 -27.51 -5.92
CA VAL A 141 19.81 -28.33 -4.86
C VAL A 141 18.55 -27.77 -4.17
N VAL A 142 17.42 -28.10 -4.78
CA VAL A 142 16.25 -28.83 -4.23
C VAL A 142 15.71 -28.41 -2.86
N PHE A 143 14.46 -27.91 -2.85
CA PHE A 143 13.40 -28.50 -2.04
C PHE A 143 12.08 -28.49 -2.84
N GLU A 144 11.53 -29.69 -3.03
CA GLU A 144 10.27 -29.97 -3.72
C GLU A 144 9.05 -29.57 -2.88
N THR A 145 7.92 -29.35 -3.59
CA THR A 145 6.51 -29.51 -3.16
C THR A 145 5.96 -28.42 -2.21
N GLU A 146 4.76 -27.84 -2.40
CA GLU A 146 3.54 -28.28 -3.09
C GLU A 146 2.86 -27.17 -3.91
N VAL A 147 2.15 -27.63 -4.92
CA VAL A 147 1.39 -26.91 -5.93
C VAL A 147 0.09 -26.37 -5.33
N LEU A 148 -0.25 -25.11 -5.58
CA LEU A 148 -1.64 -24.66 -5.61
C LEU A 148 -1.86 -23.88 -6.91
N GLU A 149 -2.27 -24.60 -7.94
CA GLU A 149 -2.82 -24.03 -9.17
C GLU A 149 -4.14 -23.34 -8.82
N CYS A 150 -4.19 -22.02 -8.98
CA CYS A 150 -5.46 -21.32 -9.14
C CYS A 150 -5.64 -21.04 -10.62
N GLU A 151 -6.11 -22.05 -11.36
CA GLU A 151 -6.75 -21.83 -12.64
C GLU A 151 -8.05 -21.06 -12.38
N THR A 152 -8.10 -19.80 -12.79
CA THR A 152 -9.37 -19.11 -13.00
C THR A 152 -9.67 -19.18 -14.49
N ARG A 153 -10.54 -20.12 -14.87
CA ARG A 153 -11.26 -20.06 -16.13
C ARG A 153 -12.34 -18.99 -15.98
N GLU A 154 -12.14 -17.85 -16.63
CA GLU A 154 -13.22 -16.90 -16.86
C GLU A 154 -14.06 -17.42 -18.03
N GLU A 155 -15.12 -18.16 -17.73
CA GLU A 155 -16.22 -18.33 -18.68
C GLU A 155 -17.04 -17.04 -18.64
N MET A 156 -17.00 -16.26 -19.72
CA MET A 156 -17.89 -15.12 -19.91
C MET A 156 -19.33 -15.62 -20.07
N PRO A 157 -20.27 -15.27 -19.18
CA PRO A 157 -21.68 -15.55 -19.44
C PRO A 157 -22.19 -14.62 -20.57
N GLU A 158 -22.61 -15.20 -21.70
CA GLU A 158 -23.15 -14.49 -22.87
C GLU A 158 -24.59 -13.96 -22.70
N ASN A 159 -25.16 -13.95 -21.49
CA ASN A 159 -26.50 -13.44 -21.23
C ASN A 159 -26.48 -12.28 -20.23
N TYR A 160 -26.52 -11.05 -20.75
CA TYR A 160 -26.97 -9.89 -19.98
C TYR A 160 -28.44 -9.64 -20.34
N GLU A 161 -29.36 -10.18 -19.56
CA GLU A 161 -30.74 -9.69 -19.57
C GLU A 161 -30.75 -8.29 -18.92
N GLN A 162 -30.94 -7.26 -19.74
CA GLN A 162 -31.25 -5.91 -19.25
C GLN A 162 -32.60 -5.95 -18.52
N MET A 163 -32.56 -5.99 -17.19
CA MET A 163 -33.74 -5.74 -16.36
C MET A 163 -34.07 -4.24 -16.46
N SER A 164 -35.02 -3.90 -17.35
CA SER A 164 -35.68 -2.60 -17.36
C SER A 164 -36.45 -2.44 -16.05
N ILE A 165 -35.90 -1.65 -15.13
CA ILE A 165 -36.60 -1.25 -13.91
C ILE A 165 -37.38 0.03 -14.24
N PHE A 166 -38.63 0.10 -13.77
CA PHE A 166 -39.64 1.16 -13.90
C PHE A 166 -40.76 0.89 -14.91
N ASP A 167 -41.73 0.06 -14.49
CA ASP A 167 -43.12 0.29 -14.84
C ASP A 167 -43.68 1.38 -13.90
N PHE A 168 -44.05 2.53 -14.46
CA PHE A 168 -44.94 3.47 -13.79
C PHE A 168 -46.36 2.93 -13.91
N VAL A 169 -46.95 2.57 -12.77
CA VAL A 169 -48.39 2.34 -12.62
C VAL A 169 -49.07 3.71 -12.60
N GLU A 170 -50.02 3.93 -13.50
CA GLU A 170 -51.05 4.98 -13.42
C GLU A 170 -52.43 4.32 -13.24
#